data_AF-A0A067MLP2-F1
#
_entry.id   AF-A0A067MLP2-F1
#
_cell.length_a   1.000
_cell.length_b   1.000
_cell.length_c   1.000
_cell.angle_alpha   90.00
_cell.angle_beta   90.00
_cell.angle_gamma   90.00
#
_symmetry.space_group_name_H-M   'P 1'
#
loop_
_entity.id
_entity.type
_entity.pdbx_description
1 polymer ?
#
loop_
_entity_poly.entity_id
_entity_poly.type
_entity_poly.pdbx_seq_one_letter_code
_entity_poly.pdbx_strand_id
1 'polypeptide(L)'
;MGKKIVRPDRFRILVIGRANAGKTTILRAVCGAKGEPNVYDQDGNKMATVPDARPEEAPDATVAGNETRPARSIHSRLLCGALDSVFASDLPPVSNFGPTNPILLPSSLRGEHNIEYSLVFPSSPGFVFHDSRGFESGAVEELELVREFIQKKASLGSIKNQLHAIWYCFSTDNNRFMTTADQEFFNTIDTGTVPVIAIFTKFDALDAAAFSTLFEQGVPFVEAQKRAPEHAQEQFDQNLLPLIKKLVHPPKAVVCLRNMHNKHSPGVIQKAASELIECTSAALDDGALKVLLVQAQHVNLELCMKAAVDSGVITRAAQGSIQKDPITFNPLQKELIREIFKWFPFIWTSVSVHCIM
;
A
#
# COMPACT_ATOMS: atom_id res chain seq x y z
N MET A 1 -21.22 4.21 -35.99
CA MET A 1 -21.58 3.86 -34.59
C MET A 1 -20.33 3.98 -33.73
N GLY A 2 -20.17 5.07 -32.98
CA GLY A 2 -19.06 5.20 -32.05
C GLY A 2 -19.22 4.20 -30.91
N LYS A 3 -18.20 3.37 -30.65
CA LYS A 3 -18.17 2.52 -29.46
C LYS A 3 -18.35 3.42 -28.23
N LYS A 4 -19.46 3.25 -27.51
CA LYS A 4 -19.71 3.96 -26.24
C LYS A 4 -18.64 3.47 -25.26
N ILE A 5 -17.61 4.27 -25.02
CA ILE A 5 -16.53 3.93 -24.08
C ILE A 5 -17.16 3.84 -22.70
N VAL A 6 -17.38 2.62 -22.21
CA VAL A 6 -17.91 2.39 -20.88
C VAL A 6 -16.78 2.68 -19.90
N ARG A 7 -16.98 3.69 -19.04
CA ARG A 7 -15.98 4.04 -18.02
C ARG A 7 -15.79 2.88 -17.04
N PRO A 8 -14.57 2.65 -16.55
CA PRO A 8 -14.33 1.70 -15.48
C PRO A 8 -14.97 2.19 -14.17
N ASP A 9 -15.51 1.25 -13.40
CA ASP A 9 -16.16 1.53 -12.10
C ASP A 9 -15.20 1.31 -10.92
N ARG A 10 -14.01 0.74 -11.18
CA ARG A 10 -12.96 0.45 -10.19
C ARG A 10 -11.59 0.77 -10.73
N PHE A 11 -10.71 1.26 -9.86
CA PHE A 11 -9.32 1.56 -10.20
C PHE A 11 -8.43 0.31 -9.98
N ARG A 12 -7.76 -0.18 -11.03
CA ARG A 12 -6.96 -1.41 -10.98
C ARG A 12 -5.47 -1.12 -10.91
N ILE A 13 -4.80 -1.69 -9.91
CA ILE A 13 -3.38 -1.50 -9.68
C ILE A 13 -2.69 -2.86 -9.60
N LEU A 14 -1.58 -3.00 -10.32
CA LEU A 14 -0.64 -4.10 -10.10
C LEU A 14 0.45 -3.63 -9.14
N VAL A 15 0.64 -4.32 -8.02
CA VAL A 15 1.70 -4.06 -7.06
C VAL A 15 2.79 -5.11 -7.23
N ILE A 16 3.99 -4.64 -7.47
CA ILE A 16 5.17 -5.44 -7.79
C ILE A 16 6.28 -5.09 -6.80
N GLY A 17 7.19 -6.02 -6.56
CA GLY A 17 8.41 -5.76 -5.82
C GLY A 17 8.88 -6.99 -5.08
N ARG A 18 10.09 -6.92 -4.54
CA ARG A 18 10.75 -8.03 -3.84
C ARG A 18 9.94 -8.54 -2.64
N ALA A 19 10.31 -9.72 -2.17
CA ALA A 19 9.80 -10.24 -0.89
C ALA A 19 10.07 -9.21 0.22
N ASN A 20 9.08 -8.98 1.08
CA ASN A 20 9.12 -8.02 2.17
C ASN A 20 9.35 -6.55 1.77
N ALA A 21 9.15 -6.17 0.50
CA ALA A 21 9.28 -4.78 0.04
C ALA A 21 8.12 -3.85 0.44
N GLY A 22 7.27 -4.25 1.40
CA GLY A 22 6.20 -3.39 1.92
C GLY A 22 4.92 -3.33 1.07
N LYS A 23 4.76 -4.19 0.04
CA LYS A 23 3.56 -4.24 -0.83
C LYS A 23 2.24 -4.25 -0.05
N THR A 24 2.04 -5.26 0.79
CA THR A 24 0.82 -5.40 1.60
C THR A 24 0.61 -4.24 2.58
N THR A 25 1.70 -3.67 3.11
CA THR A 25 1.64 -2.50 4.00
C THR A 25 1.08 -1.28 3.28
N ILE A 26 1.53 -1.02 2.05
CA ILE A 26 1.02 0.08 1.21
C ILE A 26 -0.47 -0.12 0.92
N LEU A 27 -0.86 -1.34 0.51
CA LEU A 27 -2.26 -1.65 0.21
C LEU A 27 -3.18 -1.35 1.40
N ARG A 28 -2.79 -1.79 2.60
CA ARG A 28 -3.57 -1.52 3.81
C ARG A 28 -3.62 -0.04 4.16
N ALA A 29 -2.52 0.68 4.01
CA ALA A 29 -2.44 2.11 4.30
C ALA A 29 -3.37 2.91 3.38
N VAL A 30 -3.29 2.67 2.07
CA VAL A 30 -4.13 3.35 1.07
C VAL A 30 -5.61 3.05 1.29
N CYS A 31 -5.95 1.83 1.69
CA CYS A 31 -7.34 1.44 1.92
C CYS A 31 -7.84 1.71 3.34
N GLY A 32 -7.02 2.26 4.24
CA GLY A 32 -7.36 2.41 5.66
C GLY A 32 -7.79 1.08 6.32
N ALA A 33 -7.25 -0.04 5.85
CA ALA A 33 -7.77 -1.36 6.17
C ALA A 33 -7.27 -1.88 7.52
N LYS A 34 -8.21 -2.28 8.38
CA LYS A 34 -7.91 -2.99 9.65
C LYS A 34 -7.90 -4.52 9.51
N GLY A 35 -8.47 -5.05 8.42
CA GLY A 35 -8.61 -6.49 8.15
C GLY A 35 -8.01 -6.92 6.81
N GLU A 36 -8.20 -8.18 6.46
CA GLU A 36 -7.75 -8.77 5.19
C GLU A 36 -8.61 -8.35 4.00
N PRO A 37 -8.04 -8.30 2.78
CA PRO A 37 -8.83 -8.10 1.57
C PRO A 37 -9.68 -9.35 1.27
N ASN A 38 -10.78 -9.14 0.56
CA ASN A 38 -11.46 -10.23 -0.12
C ASN A 38 -10.65 -10.61 -1.37
N VAL A 39 -10.41 -11.91 -1.56
CA VAL A 39 -9.70 -12.46 -2.72
C VAL A 39 -10.73 -13.01 -3.71
N TYR A 40 -10.58 -12.68 -5.00
CA TYR A 40 -11.40 -13.20 -6.07
C TYR A 40 -10.55 -13.81 -7.17
N ASP A 41 -10.99 -14.93 -7.74
CA ASP A 41 -10.36 -15.56 -8.89
C ASP A 41 -10.57 -14.75 -10.20
N GLN A 42 -10.12 -15.30 -11.33
CA GLN A 42 -10.27 -14.67 -12.65
C GLN A 42 -11.72 -14.59 -13.12
N ASP A 43 -12.57 -15.49 -12.63
CA ASP A 43 -14.00 -15.59 -12.96
C ASP A 43 -14.86 -14.68 -12.07
N GLY A 44 -14.25 -14.08 -11.04
CA GLY A 44 -14.90 -13.19 -10.08
C GLY A 44 -15.53 -13.90 -8.90
N ASN A 45 -15.26 -15.19 -8.69
CA ASN A 45 -15.72 -15.93 -7.52
C ASN A 45 -14.86 -15.57 -6.32
N LYS A 46 -15.51 -15.35 -5.18
CA LYS A 46 -14.82 -15.07 -3.92
C LYS A 46 -14.18 -16.36 -3.40
N MET A 47 -12.87 -16.32 -3.18
CA MET A 47 -12.14 -17.43 -2.58
C MET A 47 -12.47 -17.51 -1.08
N ALA A 48 -12.81 -18.69 -0.59
CA ALA A 48 -13.00 -18.91 0.85
C ALA A 48 -11.62 -18.88 1.54
N THR A 49 -11.41 -17.96 2.47
CA THR A 49 -10.29 -18.06 3.42
C THR A 49 -10.55 -19.27 4.30
N VAL A 50 -9.76 -20.34 4.13
CA VAL A 50 -9.79 -21.51 5.01
C VAL A 50 -9.50 -21.02 6.44
N PRO A 51 -10.40 -21.21 7.41
CA PRO A 51 -10.06 -21.03 8.82
C PRO A 51 -9.02 -22.09 9.16
N ASP A 52 -7.89 -21.66 9.71
CA ASP A 52 -6.80 -22.52 10.18
C ASP A 52 -7.40 -23.69 10.97
N ALA A 53 -7.26 -24.90 10.44
CA ALA A 53 -7.72 -26.11 11.10
C ALA A 53 -6.94 -26.21 12.41
N ARG A 54 -7.66 -26.14 13.54
CA ARG A 54 -7.09 -26.43 14.85
C ARG A 54 -6.35 -27.78 14.74
N PRO A 55 -5.14 -27.94 15.30
CA PRO A 55 -4.60 -29.27 15.48
C PRO A 55 -5.61 -30.07 16.31
N GLU A 56 -6.13 -31.15 15.75
CA GLU A 56 -6.88 -32.13 16.53
C GLU A 56 -6.00 -32.56 17.71
N GLU A 57 -6.54 -32.45 18.92
CA GLU A 57 -5.95 -33.07 20.10
C GLU A 57 -5.85 -34.57 19.84
N ALA A 58 -4.62 -35.05 19.64
CA ALA A 58 -4.36 -36.49 19.57
C ALA A 58 -4.74 -37.14 20.91
N PRO A 59 -5.39 -38.32 20.89
CA PRO A 59 -5.86 -38.95 22.11
C PRO A 59 -4.69 -39.46 22.96
N ASP A 60 -4.87 -39.27 24.26
CA ASP A 60 -4.05 -39.73 25.36
C ASP A 60 -3.73 -41.23 25.27
N ALA A 61 -2.44 -41.58 25.23
CA ALA A 61 -1.99 -42.96 25.38
C ALA A 61 -0.72 -42.99 26.25
N THR A 62 -0.89 -43.62 27.41
CA THR A 62 0.07 -43.73 28.49
C THR A 62 1.09 -44.87 28.27
N VAL A 63 2.35 -44.57 28.62
CA VAL A 63 3.39 -45.43 29.23
C VAL A 63 4.05 -46.55 28.40
N ALA A 64 5.37 -46.43 28.17
CA ALA A 64 6.43 -47.26 28.80
C ALA A 64 7.85 -47.09 28.18
N GLY A 65 8.82 -46.70 29.03
CA GLY A 65 10.10 -47.43 29.21
C GLY A 65 11.32 -47.22 28.27
N ASN A 66 12.40 -46.69 28.86
CA ASN A 66 13.85 -46.95 28.62
C ASN A 66 14.48 -46.47 27.28
N GLU A 67 15.75 -46.03 27.17
CA GLU A 67 16.88 -45.79 28.07
C GLU A 67 17.97 -45.00 27.27
N THR A 68 18.68 -44.06 27.93
CA THR A 68 20.09 -43.62 27.76
C THR A 68 20.70 -42.98 26.47
N ARG A 69 21.25 -41.76 26.72
CA ARG A 69 22.63 -41.22 26.43
C ARG A 69 22.88 -40.30 25.20
N PRO A 70 23.86 -39.34 25.28
CA PRO A 70 23.54 -37.91 25.40
C PRO A 70 24.00 -37.00 24.24
N ALA A 71 23.40 -35.81 24.18
CA ALA A 71 23.77 -34.70 23.30
C ALA A 71 25.02 -33.95 23.80
N ARG A 72 25.90 -33.59 22.87
CA ARG A 72 27.07 -32.72 23.08
C ARG A 72 26.66 -31.25 23.15
N SER A 73 27.28 -30.54 24.09
CA SER A 73 27.30 -29.09 24.27
C SER A 73 27.83 -28.36 23.02
N ILE A 74 27.52 -27.08 22.77
CA ILE A 74 28.21 -25.93 23.39
C ILE A 74 27.29 -24.70 23.38
N HIS A 75 27.06 -24.19 24.59
CA HIS A 75 26.62 -22.84 24.90
C HIS A 75 27.87 -21.95 24.96
N SER A 76 27.86 -20.78 24.32
CA SER A 76 28.73 -19.67 24.72
C SER A 76 27.84 -18.52 25.22
N ARG A 77 28.17 -18.05 26.42
CA ARG A 77 27.64 -16.91 27.18
C ARG A 77 28.77 -15.87 27.23
N LEU A 78 28.41 -14.59 27.21
CA LEU A 78 28.90 -13.54 28.13
C LEU A 78 28.09 -12.26 27.78
N LEU A 79 27.11 -11.84 28.59
CA LEU A 79 27.13 -11.13 29.90
C LEU A 79 27.41 -9.63 29.80
N CYS A 80 26.43 -8.85 30.25
CA CYS A 80 26.48 -7.65 31.10
C CYS A 80 24.99 -7.32 31.40
N GLY A 81 24.47 -7.08 32.60
CA GLY A 81 24.97 -6.97 33.96
C GLY A 81 23.75 -6.45 34.77
N ALA A 82 23.42 -7.09 35.88
CA ALA A 82 22.23 -6.81 36.70
C ALA A 82 22.43 -5.63 37.66
N LEU A 83 21.32 -5.08 38.18
CA LEU A 83 21.17 -4.78 39.60
C LEU A 83 19.69 -4.67 40.02
N ASP A 84 19.45 -5.19 41.22
CA ASP A 84 18.20 -5.58 41.88
C ASP A 84 17.36 -4.44 42.48
N SER A 85 16.06 -4.68 42.72
CA SER A 85 15.48 -4.66 44.09
C SER A 85 13.96 -4.96 44.13
N VAL A 86 13.62 -6.14 44.62
CA VAL A 86 12.63 -6.50 45.67
C VAL A 86 11.44 -5.55 45.94
N PHE A 87 10.20 -6.07 45.75
CA PHE A 87 9.15 -6.16 46.78
C PHE A 87 8.07 -7.18 46.32
N ALA A 88 7.76 -8.14 47.18
CA ALA A 88 6.72 -9.14 46.99
C ALA A 88 5.53 -8.85 47.92
N SER A 89 4.32 -9.04 47.43
CA SER A 89 3.14 -9.36 48.23
C SER A 89 2.08 -10.06 47.38
N ASP A 90 1.72 -11.27 47.83
CA ASP A 90 0.74 -12.19 47.27
C ASP A 90 -0.71 -11.67 47.38
N LEU A 91 -1.54 -11.94 46.36
CA LEU A 91 -3.01 -12.17 46.43
C LEU A 91 -3.48 -12.84 45.10
N PRO A 92 -4.55 -13.67 45.10
CA PRO A 92 -4.80 -14.71 44.10
C PRO A 92 -5.56 -14.22 42.85
N PRO A 93 -5.50 -14.92 41.70
CA PRO A 93 -6.22 -14.49 40.50
C PRO A 93 -7.62 -15.10 40.44
N VAL A 94 -8.65 -14.25 40.31
CA VAL A 94 -10.01 -14.67 39.95
C VAL A 94 -10.48 -13.92 38.70
N SER A 95 -10.63 -14.72 37.64
CA SER A 95 -11.55 -14.60 36.50
C SER A 95 -11.41 -13.49 35.44
N ASN A 96 -11.38 -14.00 34.20
CA ASN A 96 -11.97 -13.44 32.98
C ASN A 96 -11.27 -12.25 32.31
N PHE A 97 -10.12 -12.53 31.71
CA PHE A 97 -9.76 -11.94 30.42
C PHE A 97 -9.74 -13.05 29.37
N GLY A 98 -10.68 -12.99 28.40
CA GLY A 98 -10.63 -13.83 27.21
C GLY A 98 -9.28 -13.63 26.48
N PRO A 99 -8.83 -14.61 25.68
CA PRO A 99 -7.50 -14.56 25.09
C PRO A 99 -7.38 -13.32 24.19
N THR A 100 -6.64 -12.34 24.70
CA THR A 100 -6.08 -11.26 23.91
C THR A 100 -4.99 -11.91 23.05
N ASN A 101 -5.26 -12.11 21.76
CA ASN A 101 -4.25 -12.53 20.80
C ASN A 101 -3.34 -11.35 20.49
N PRO A 102 -2.06 -11.34 20.92
CA PRO A 102 -1.10 -10.39 20.40
C PRO A 102 -0.41 -11.02 19.18
N ILE A 103 -0.61 -10.36 18.04
CA ILE A 103 0.52 -9.89 17.21
C ILE A 103 1.29 -10.96 16.39
N LEU A 104 0.94 -10.98 15.10
CA LEU A 104 1.84 -11.01 13.93
C LEU A 104 2.88 -12.13 13.84
N LEU A 105 2.47 -13.24 13.24
CA LEU A 105 3.37 -14.01 12.37
C LEU A 105 3.40 -13.36 10.97
N PRO A 106 4.56 -13.32 10.29
CA PRO A 106 4.69 -12.82 8.93
C PRO A 106 3.92 -13.74 7.96
N SER A 107 2.63 -13.39 7.78
CA SER A 107 1.64 -14.00 6.91
C SER A 107 1.61 -15.54 6.91
N SER A 108 0.70 -16.11 7.70
CA SER A 108 0.11 -17.43 7.45
C SER A 108 -0.63 -17.54 6.10
N LEU A 109 -0.55 -16.51 5.24
CA LEU A 109 -0.98 -16.49 3.84
C LEU A 109 0.19 -16.45 2.83
N ARG A 110 1.43 -16.81 3.23
CA ARG A 110 2.55 -16.97 2.27
C ARG A 110 2.28 -18.02 1.16
N GLY A 111 1.21 -18.82 1.26
CA GLY A 111 0.98 -19.99 0.41
C GLY A 111 0.46 -19.75 -1.01
N GLU A 112 -0.34 -18.71 -1.30
CA GLU A 112 -1.05 -18.65 -2.61
C GLU A 112 -1.22 -17.21 -3.15
N HIS A 113 -0.15 -16.41 -3.17
CA HIS A 113 -0.19 -15.16 -3.94
C HIS A 113 -0.21 -15.49 -5.44
N ASN A 114 -1.37 -15.40 -6.07
CA ASN A 114 -1.53 -15.52 -7.53
C ASN A 114 -1.85 -14.14 -8.10
N ILE A 115 -0.98 -13.63 -8.98
CA ILE A 115 -1.12 -12.30 -9.62
C ILE A 115 -2.45 -12.16 -10.39
N GLU A 116 -3.01 -13.27 -10.85
CA GLU A 116 -4.29 -13.30 -11.55
C GLU A 116 -5.49 -13.07 -10.61
N TYR A 117 -5.32 -13.37 -9.31
CA TYR A 117 -6.35 -13.11 -8.32
C TYR A 117 -6.39 -11.62 -7.99
N SER A 118 -7.58 -11.16 -7.68
CA SER A 118 -7.83 -9.77 -7.37
C SER A 118 -8.15 -9.59 -5.89
N LEU A 119 -7.52 -8.58 -5.28
CA LEU A 119 -7.68 -8.21 -3.89
C LEU A 119 -8.55 -6.95 -3.80
N VAL A 120 -9.63 -7.02 -3.03
CA VAL A 120 -10.53 -5.89 -2.79
C VAL A 120 -10.76 -5.71 -1.30
N PHE A 121 -10.33 -4.58 -0.78
CA PHE A 121 -10.55 -4.23 0.63
C PHE A 121 -11.99 -3.75 0.85
N PRO A 122 -12.71 -4.29 1.85
CA PRO A 122 -14.07 -3.81 2.18
C PRO A 122 -14.14 -2.32 2.49
N SER A 123 -13.07 -1.74 3.06
CA SER A 123 -12.97 -0.32 3.37
C SER A 123 -12.75 0.58 2.15
N SER A 124 -12.38 0.02 1.00
CA SER A 124 -12.15 0.78 -0.24
C SER A 124 -12.47 -0.08 -1.48
N PRO A 125 -13.74 -0.44 -1.70
CA PRO A 125 -14.18 -1.33 -2.78
C PRO A 125 -13.98 -0.73 -4.18
N GLY A 126 -13.71 0.58 -4.29
CA GLY A 126 -13.31 1.23 -5.53
C GLY A 126 -11.95 0.80 -6.07
N PHE A 127 -11.09 0.16 -5.25
CA PHE A 127 -9.81 -0.39 -5.69
C PHE A 127 -9.89 -1.89 -6.00
N VAL A 128 -9.13 -2.28 -7.00
CA VAL A 128 -8.78 -3.68 -7.26
C VAL A 128 -7.28 -3.79 -7.35
N PHE A 129 -6.67 -4.60 -6.49
CA PHE A 129 -5.23 -4.83 -6.52
C PHE A 129 -4.92 -6.22 -7.04
N HIS A 130 -3.82 -6.30 -7.79
CA HIS A 130 -3.14 -7.54 -8.13
C HIS A 130 -1.78 -7.49 -7.44
N ASP A 131 -1.48 -8.46 -6.58
CA ASP A 131 -0.23 -8.49 -5.81
C ASP A 131 0.69 -9.56 -6.40
N SER A 132 1.85 -9.15 -6.90
CA SER A 132 2.83 -10.10 -7.41
C SER A 132 3.47 -10.88 -6.25
N ARG A 133 3.98 -12.07 -6.54
CA ARG A 133 4.94 -12.71 -5.65
C ARG A 133 6.19 -11.83 -5.52
N GLY A 134 6.89 -12.01 -4.40
CA GLY A 134 8.07 -11.24 -4.11
C GLY A 134 9.30 -11.82 -4.77
N PHE A 135 9.90 -11.08 -5.70
CA PHE A 135 11.12 -11.51 -6.39
C PHE A 135 12.24 -11.90 -5.41
N GLU A 136 12.71 -13.13 -5.55
CA GLU A 136 13.96 -13.62 -4.95
C GLU A 136 15.11 -13.55 -5.98
N SER A 137 16.36 -13.60 -5.51
CA SER A 137 17.53 -13.52 -6.40
C SER A 137 17.53 -14.68 -7.40
N GLY A 138 17.30 -14.38 -8.69
CA GLY A 138 17.23 -15.38 -9.78
C GLY A 138 15.80 -15.75 -10.23
N ALA A 139 14.77 -15.06 -9.73
CA ALA A 139 13.36 -15.34 -10.05
C ALA A 139 12.92 -14.88 -11.46
N VAL A 140 13.57 -15.40 -12.51
CA VAL A 140 13.19 -15.15 -13.92
C VAL A 140 11.74 -15.56 -14.19
N GLU A 141 11.30 -16.68 -13.61
CA GLU A 141 9.93 -17.19 -13.74
C GLU A 141 8.89 -16.20 -13.20
N GLU A 142 9.13 -15.57 -12.04
CA GLU A 142 8.20 -14.61 -11.47
C GLU A 142 8.10 -13.34 -12.30
N LEU A 143 9.22 -12.90 -12.89
CA LEU A 143 9.23 -11.75 -13.77
C LEU A 143 8.51 -12.04 -15.09
N GLU A 144 8.63 -13.26 -15.63
CA GLU A 144 7.87 -13.68 -16.81
C GLU A 144 6.37 -13.69 -16.54
N LEU A 145 5.93 -14.24 -15.40
CA LEU A 145 4.52 -14.20 -14.98
C LEU A 145 3.99 -12.75 -14.90
N VAL A 146 4.81 -11.81 -14.42
CA VAL A 146 4.47 -10.39 -14.40
C VAL A 146 4.37 -9.83 -15.82
N ARG A 147 5.31 -10.14 -16.71
CA ARG A 147 5.30 -9.71 -18.11
C ARG A 147 4.04 -10.20 -18.83
N GLU A 148 3.77 -11.49 -18.75
CA GLU A 148 2.57 -12.13 -19.34
C GLU A 148 1.30 -11.51 -18.79
N PHE A 149 1.23 -11.27 -17.48
CA PHE A 149 0.06 -10.66 -16.85
C PHE A 149 -0.19 -9.23 -17.35
N ILE A 150 0.86 -8.39 -17.43
CA ILE A 150 0.74 -7.03 -17.96
C ILE A 150 0.26 -7.06 -19.42
N GLN A 151 0.86 -7.91 -20.26
CA GLN A 151 0.47 -8.06 -21.66
C GLN A 151 -0.98 -8.56 -21.81
N LYS A 152 -1.36 -9.58 -21.05
CA LYS A 152 -2.74 -10.10 -20.98
C LYS A 152 -3.70 -8.97 -20.62
N LYS A 153 -3.44 -8.22 -19.54
CA LYS A 153 -4.30 -7.10 -19.13
C LYS A 153 -4.36 -5.98 -20.18
N ALA A 154 -3.27 -5.68 -20.87
CA ALA A 154 -3.25 -4.69 -21.96
C ALA A 154 -4.09 -5.13 -23.16
N SER A 155 -4.09 -6.43 -23.49
CA SER A 155 -4.84 -7.02 -24.62
C SER A 155 -6.36 -7.08 -24.41
N LEU A 156 -6.82 -7.00 -23.16
CA LEU A 156 -8.25 -6.96 -22.84
C LEU A 156 -8.80 -5.62 -23.35
N GLY A 157 -9.43 -5.62 -24.54
CA GLY A 157 -9.92 -4.41 -25.23
C GLY A 157 -11.00 -3.60 -24.50
N SER A 158 -11.32 -3.94 -23.25
CA SER A 158 -12.18 -3.19 -22.35
C SER A 158 -11.34 -2.58 -21.23
N ILE A 159 -11.37 -1.24 -21.13
CA ILE A 159 -10.71 -0.48 -20.07
C ILE A 159 -11.11 -0.95 -18.67
N LYS A 160 -12.29 -1.58 -18.52
CA LYS A 160 -12.75 -2.17 -17.24
C LYS A 160 -11.86 -3.28 -16.69
N ASN A 161 -11.08 -3.93 -17.55
CA ASN A 161 -10.25 -5.07 -17.19
C ASN A 161 -8.75 -4.78 -17.34
N GLN A 162 -8.39 -3.61 -17.85
CA GLN A 162 -7.00 -3.16 -17.99
C GLN A 162 -6.43 -2.71 -16.64
N LEU A 163 -5.11 -2.75 -16.52
CA LEU A 163 -4.41 -2.10 -15.40
C LEU A 163 -4.44 -0.58 -15.64
N HIS A 164 -4.61 0.19 -14.57
CA HIS A 164 -4.59 1.66 -14.64
C HIS A 164 -3.29 2.26 -14.12
N ALA A 165 -2.60 1.55 -13.22
CA ALA A 165 -1.27 1.92 -12.75
C ALA A 165 -0.50 0.67 -12.28
N ILE A 166 0.82 0.77 -12.29
CA ILE A 166 1.72 -0.22 -11.70
C ILE A 166 2.49 0.45 -10.56
N TRP A 167 2.48 -0.18 -9.40
CA TRP A 167 3.21 0.24 -8.21
C TRP A 167 4.40 -0.69 -8.01
N TYR A 168 5.61 -0.21 -8.29
CA TYR A 168 6.83 -1.00 -8.15
C TYR A 168 7.54 -0.63 -6.84
N CYS A 169 7.56 -1.56 -5.89
CA CYS A 169 8.05 -1.34 -4.54
C CYS A 169 9.53 -1.74 -4.41
N PHE A 170 10.36 -0.75 -4.08
CA PHE A 170 11.74 -0.92 -3.64
C PHE A 170 11.80 -0.83 -2.11
N SER A 171 12.63 -1.66 -1.48
CA SER A 171 12.85 -1.63 -0.03
C SER A 171 14.21 -1.01 0.24
N THR A 172 14.27 0.08 1.00
CA THR A 172 15.52 0.80 1.29
C THR A 172 16.25 0.31 2.55
N ASP A 173 15.69 -0.67 3.27
CA ASP A 173 16.28 -1.29 4.45
C ASP A 173 17.37 -2.34 4.12
N ASN A 174 17.69 -2.51 2.84
CA ASN A 174 18.71 -3.43 2.38
C ASN A 174 19.58 -2.78 1.29
N ASN A 175 20.84 -3.16 1.23
CA ASN A 175 21.81 -2.58 0.30
C ASN A 175 21.66 -3.11 -1.14
N ARG A 176 20.60 -3.87 -1.45
CA ARG A 176 20.39 -4.50 -2.77
C ARG A 176 19.42 -3.67 -3.62
N PHE A 177 19.79 -2.43 -3.88
CA PHE A 177 19.10 -1.60 -4.85
C PHE A 177 19.42 -2.04 -6.28
N MET A 178 18.42 -2.03 -7.17
CA MET A 178 18.55 -2.43 -8.58
C MET A 178 19.16 -3.83 -8.76
N THR A 179 18.51 -4.84 -8.19
CA THR A 179 18.84 -6.25 -8.45
C THR A 179 18.64 -6.60 -9.93
N THR A 180 19.13 -7.76 -10.37
CA THR A 180 18.93 -8.24 -11.74
C THR A 180 17.45 -8.22 -12.16
N ALA A 181 16.55 -8.67 -11.29
CA ALA A 181 15.11 -8.65 -11.56
C ALA A 181 14.54 -7.23 -11.74
N ASP A 182 15.02 -6.27 -10.92
CA ASP A 182 14.63 -4.86 -11.07
C ASP A 182 15.11 -4.31 -12.42
N GLN A 183 16.38 -4.53 -12.74
CA GLN A 183 16.94 -4.07 -14.01
C GLN A 183 16.23 -4.71 -15.19
N GLU A 184 15.94 -6.02 -15.13
CA GLU A 184 15.27 -6.74 -16.18
C GLU A 184 13.83 -6.25 -16.37
N PHE A 185 13.08 -5.97 -15.30
CA PHE A 185 11.76 -5.35 -15.39
C PHE A 185 11.82 -4.03 -16.18
N PHE A 186 12.62 -3.08 -15.70
CA PHE A 186 12.65 -1.73 -16.28
C PHE A 186 13.40 -1.64 -17.62
N ASN A 187 14.20 -2.64 -17.99
CA ASN A 187 14.92 -2.66 -19.27
C ASN A 187 14.23 -3.50 -20.36
N THR A 188 13.36 -4.44 -20.00
CA THR A 188 12.79 -5.40 -20.97
C THR A 188 11.27 -5.37 -21.07
N ILE A 189 10.55 -4.88 -20.04
CA ILE A 189 9.09 -4.89 -20.01
C ILE A 189 8.56 -3.51 -20.40
N ASP A 190 7.91 -3.44 -21.56
CA ASP A 190 7.11 -2.29 -21.96
C ASP A 190 5.70 -2.38 -21.36
N THR A 191 5.36 -1.42 -20.49
CA THR A 191 4.04 -1.33 -19.85
C THR A 191 3.03 -0.53 -20.68
N GLY A 192 3.42 -0.07 -21.87
CA GLY A 192 2.60 0.70 -22.78
C GLY A 192 2.14 2.01 -22.13
N THR A 193 0.82 2.25 -22.13
CA THR A 193 0.24 3.47 -21.54
C THR A 193 0.05 3.41 -20.03
N VAL A 194 0.32 2.26 -19.40
CA VAL A 194 0.12 2.10 -17.96
C VAL A 194 1.34 2.67 -17.23
N PRO A 195 1.18 3.73 -16.42
CA PRO A 195 2.32 4.34 -15.73
C PRO A 195 2.86 3.42 -14.64
N VAL A 196 4.19 3.32 -14.57
CA VAL A 196 4.90 2.72 -13.45
C VAL A 196 5.30 3.80 -12.45
N ILE A 197 4.91 3.62 -11.19
CA ILE A 197 5.30 4.47 -10.06
C ILE A 197 6.29 3.68 -9.22
N ALA A 198 7.52 4.19 -9.08
CA ALA A 198 8.52 3.60 -8.21
C ALA A 198 8.31 4.08 -6.76
N ILE A 199 8.05 3.13 -5.87
CA ILE A 199 7.75 3.38 -4.46
C ILE A 199 8.92 2.89 -3.61
N PHE A 200 9.62 3.81 -2.97
CA PHE A 200 10.69 3.49 -2.03
C PHE A 200 10.13 3.39 -0.62
N THR A 201 9.98 2.16 -0.16
CA THR A 201 9.45 1.82 1.16
C THR A 201 10.55 1.71 2.20
N LYS A 202 10.16 1.87 3.48
CA LYS A 202 11.06 1.81 4.64
C LYS A 202 12.17 2.86 4.56
N PHE A 203 11.83 4.03 4.03
CA PHE A 203 12.78 5.12 3.84
C PHE A 203 13.35 5.63 5.18
N ASP A 204 12.64 5.38 6.28
CA ASP A 204 13.14 5.55 7.65
C ASP A 204 14.46 4.81 7.95
N ALA A 205 14.78 3.73 7.23
CA ALA A 205 16.09 3.09 7.31
C ALA A 205 17.22 3.97 6.76
N LEU A 206 16.96 4.75 5.69
CA LEU A 206 17.93 5.72 5.17
C LEU A 206 18.04 6.93 6.11
N ASP A 207 16.94 7.37 6.72
CA ASP A 207 16.97 8.40 7.74
C ASP A 207 17.85 7.95 8.93
N ALA A 208 17.74 6.68 9.38
CA ALA A 208 18.59 6.13 10.43
C ALA A 208 20.07 6.05 10.03
N ALA A 209 20.38 5.63 8.80
CA ALA A 209 21.76 5.61 8.30
C ALA A 209 22.37 7.01 8.16
N ALA A 210 21.58 7.99 7.70
CA ALA A 210 21.97 9.39 7.62
C ALA A 210 22.23 9.97 9.02
N PHE A 211 21.38 9.64 9.99
CA PHE A 211 21.58 10.02 11.39
C PHE A 211 22.91 9.51 11.94
N SER A 212 23.20 8.21 11.78
CA SER A 212 24.47 7.61 12.22
C SER A 212 25.67 8.32 11.59
N THR A 213 25.60 8.59 10.28
CA THR A 213 26.66 9.29 9.53
C THR A 213 26.90 10.70 10.07
N LEU A 214 25.84 11.48 10.30
CA LEU A 214 25.94 12.84 10.85
C LEU A 214 26.51 12.83 12.28
N PHE A 215 26.08 11.87 13.09
CA PHE A 215 26.56 11.74 14.47
C PHE A 215 28.05 11.37 14.51
N GLU A 216 28.50 10.45 13.65
CA GLU A 216 29.92 10.10 13.49
C GLU A 216 30.78 11.29 13.01
N GLN A 217 30.20 12.22 12.25
CA GLN A 217 30.84 13.48 11.85
C GLN A 217 30.88 14.53 12.98
N GLY A 218 30.41 14.19 14.19
CA GLY A 218 30.43 15.07 15.36
C GLY A 218 29.23 16.01 15.47
N VAL A 219 28.19 15.82 14.66
CA VAL A 219 26.94 16.59 14.80
C VAL A 219 26.22 16.14 16.08
N PRO A 220 25.81 17.07 16.98
CA PRO A 220 25.08 16.72 18.20
C PRO A 220 23.80 15.95 17.91
N PHE A 221 23.43 15.01 18.79
CA PHE A 221 22.28 14.09 18.61
C PHE A 221 21.00 14.77 18.10
N VAL A 222 20.56 15.85 18.76
CA VAL A 222 19.30 16.54 18.41
C VAL A 222 19.37 17.15 17.01
N GLU A 223 20.52 17.71 16.64
CA GLU A 223 20.73 18.32 15.33
C GLU A 223 20.88 17.25 14.23
N ALA A 224 21.56 16.13 14.53
CA ALA A 224 21.65 14.98 13.64
C ALA A 224 20.25 14.40 13.37
N GLN A 225 19.41 14.27 14.40
CA GLN A 225 18.03 13.77 14.26
C GLN A 225 17.18 14.67 13.37
N LYS A 226 17.32 15.99 13.52
CA LYS A 226 16.59 16.97 12.72
C LYS A 226 17.04 16.97 11.25
N ARG A 227 18.34 16.85 10.99
CA ARG A 227 18.94 16.91 9.64
C ARG A 227 18.88 15.58 8.88
N ALA A 228 18.73 14.46 9.59
CA ALA A 228 18.79 13.12 8.98
C ALA A 228 17.80 12.91 7.82
N PRO A 229 16.51 13.30 7.91
CA PRO A 229 15.57 13.06 6.81
C PRO A 229 15.89 13.83 5.52
N GLU A 230 16.36 15.07 5.66
CA GLU A 230 16.79 15.91 4.54
C GLU A 230 18.07 15.35 3.91
N HIS A 231 19.05 14.99 4.75
CA HIS A 231 20.28 14.38 4.28
C HIS A 231 20.04 13.04 3.56
N ALA A 232 19.15 12.19 4.08
CA ALA A 232 18.76 10.94 3.42
C ALA A 232 18.10 11.19 2.05
N GLN A 233 17.27 12.23 1.94
CA GLN A 233 16.64 12.62 0.69
C GLN A 233 17.67 13.11 -0.34
N GLU A 234 18.62 13.96 0.09
CA GLU A 234 19.71 14.45 -0.78
C GLU A 234 20.59 13.29 -1.29
N GLN A 235 20.97 12.37 -0.41
CA GLN A 235 21.75 11.19 -0.80
C GLN A 235 20.97 10.29 -1.77
N PHE A 236 19.67 10.14 -1.56
CA PHE A 236 18.80 9.41 -2.49
C PHE A 236 18.75 10.08 -3.87
N ASP A 237 18.54 11.39 -3.91
CA ASP A 237 18.41 12.17 -5.15
C ASP A 237 19.73 12.22 -5.94
N GLN A 238 20.87 12.22 -5.26
CA GLN A 238 22.20 12.23 -5.87
C GLN A 238 22.63 10.85 -6.37
N ASN A 239 22.32 9.78 -5.62
CA ASN A 239 22.92 8.47 -5.87
C ASN A 239 21.95 7.48 -6.53
N LEU A 240 20.69 7.40 -6.05
CA LEU A 240 19.76 6.35 -6.46
C LEU A 240 18.80 6.81 -7.56
N LEU A 241 18.29 8.03 -7.46
CA LEU A 241 17.37 8.60 -8.43
C LEU A 241 17.95 8.65 -9.87
N PRO A 242 19.24 9.01 -10.09
CA PRO A 242 19.80 9.02 -11.44
C PRO A 242 19.93 7.64 -12.04
N LEU A 243 20.12 6.59 -11.23
CA LEU A 243 20.25 5.21 -11.72
C LEU A 243 18.91 4.71 -12.30
N ILE A 244 17.80 5.01 -11.63
CA ILE A 244 16.46 4.66 -12.12
C ILE A 244 16.08 5.45 -13.37
N LYS A 245 16.44 6.74 -13.43
CA LYS A 245 16.14 7.59 -14.59
C LYS A 245 16.90 7.16 -15.86
N LYS A 246 17.98 6.40 -15.73
CA LYS A 246 18.79 5.88 -16.84
C LYS A 246 18.31 4.54 -17.41
N LEU A 247 17.27 3.95 -16.82
CA LEU A 247 16.68 2.69 -17.31
C LEU A 247 15.96 2.91 -18.65
N VAL A 248 15.78 1.84 -19.43
CA VAL A 248 15.14 1.93 -20.77
C VAL A 248 13.70 2.42 -20.64
N HIS A 249 12.95 1.88 -19.69
CA HIS A 249 11.58 2.28 -19.37
C HIS A 249 11.53 2.89 -17.96
N PRO A 250 11.95 4.16 -17.77
CA PRO A 250 12.00 4.74 -16.42
C PRO A 250 10.58 4.90 -15.84
N PRO A 251 10.42 4.80 -14.50
CA PRO A 251 9.15 5.06 -13.86
C PRO A 251 8.72 6.51 -14.10
N LYS A 252 7.42 6.71 -14.32
CA LYS A 252 6.85 8.03 -14.61
C LYS A 252 6.82 8.93 -13.39
N ALA A 253 6.80 8.34 -12.20
CA ALA A 253 6.91 9.06 -10.94
C ALA A 253 7.62 8.22 -9.88
N VAL A 254 8.19 8.90 -8.89
CA VAL A 254 8.92 8.30 -7.77
C VAL A 254 8.37 8.86 -6.47
N VAL A 255 8.16 8.00 -5.47
CA VAL A 255 7.70 8.39 -4.14
C VAL A 255 8.49 7.66 -3.06
N CYS A 256 8.83 8.38 -1.98
CA CYS A 256 9.61 7.87 -0.85
C CYS A 256 8.75 7.84 0.41
N LEU A 257 8.38 6.64 0.88
CA LEU A 257 7.47 6.44 2.00
C LEU A 257 8.22 6.07 3.27
N ARG A 258 7.99 6.85 4.33
CA ARG A 258 8.59 6.69 5.66
C ARG A 258 7.58 6.14 6.66
N ASN A 259 8.03 5.34 7.63
CA ASN A 259 7.28 4.99 8.84
C ASN A 259 5.90 4.34 8.58
N MET A 260 5.72 3.66 7.46
CA MET A 260 4.45 3.02 7.07
C MET A 260 4.01 1.90 8.03
N HIS A 261 4.91 1.42 8.88
CA HIS A 261 4.66 0.39 9.87
C HIS A 261 4.21 0.96 11.24
N ASN A 262 4.31 2.29 11.44
CA ASN A 262 4.02 2.91 12.73
C ASN A 262 2.51 3.09 12.96
N LYS A 263 1.88 2.05 13.52
CA LYS A 263 0.44 2.02 13.84
C LYS A 263 0.02 3.05 14.90
N HIS A 264 0.97 3.61 15.64
CA HIS A 264 0.69 4.60 16.69
C HIS A 264 0.54 6.02 16.15
N SER A 265 0.85 6.25 14.87
CA SER A 265 0.73 7.54 14.20
C SER A 265 -0.14 7.46 12.93
N PRO A 266 -1.47 7.33 13.05
CA PRO A 266 -2.37 7.21 11.89
C PRO A 266 -2.23 8.35 10.88
N GLY A 267 -1.97 9.58 11.36
CA GLY A 267 -1.77 10.74 10.49
C GLY A 267 -0.56 10.63 9.56
N VAL A 268 0.52 9.97 10.00
CA VAL A 268 1.72 9.75 9.17
C VAL A 268 1.42 8.75 8.05
N ILE A 269 0.73 7.66 8.38
CA ILE A 269 0.30 6.64 7.40
C ILE A 269 -0.66 7.26 6.38
N GLN A 270 -1.62 8.06 6.84
CA GLN A 270 -2.57 8.75 5.97
C GLN A 270 -1.86 9.74 5.04
N LYS A 271 -0.93 10.54 5.56
CA LYS A 271 -0.14 11.47 4.76
C LYS A 271 0.66 10.74 3.66
N ALA A 272 1.35 9.66 4.02
CA ALA A 272 2.12 8.87 3.06
C ALA A 272 1.22 8.18 2.01
N ALA A 273 0.03 7.71 2.41
CA ALA A 273 -0.97 7.22 1.46
C ALA A 273 -1.45 8.34 0.52
N SER A 274 -1.69 9.56 1.04
CA SER A 274 -2.04 10.72 0.22
C SER A 274 -0.97 11.04 -0.81
N GLU A 275 0.30 11.11 -0.39
CA GLU A 275 1.45 11.37 -1.26
C GLU A 275 1.54 10.35 -2.41
N LEU A 276 1.34 9.05 -2.11
CA LEU A 276 1.32 8.01 -3.14
C LEU A 276 0.18 8.20 -4.15
N ILE A 277 -1.01 8.57 -3.68
CA ILE A 277 -2.18 8.75 -4.56
C ILE A 277 -2.05 10.01 -5.41
N GLU A 278 -1.56 11.10 -4.84
CA GLU A 278 -1.27 12.33 -5.59
C GLU A 278 -0.20 12.09 -6.66
N CYS A 279 0.88 11.38 -6.30
CA CYS A 279 1.94 10.97 -7.21
C CYS A 279 1.39 10.09 -8.36
N THR A 280 0.53 9.11 -8.03
CA THR A 280 -0.14 8.27 -9.02
C THR A 280 -1.06 9.09 -9.93
N SER A 281 -1.83 10.03 -9.37
CA SER A 281 -2.71 10.92 -10.12
C SER A 281 -1.94 11.82 -11.10
N ALA A 282 -0.79 12.36 -10.68
CA ALA A 282 0.09 13.16 -11.51
C ALA A 282 0.68 12.35 -12.68
N ALA A 283 0.95 11.06 -12.46
CA ALA A 283 1.48 10.16 -13.49
C ALA A 283 0.43 9.71 -14.53
N LEU A 284 -0.86 9.84 -14.25
CA LEU A 284 -1.92 9.49 -15.22
C LEU A 284 -2.06 10.57 -16.30
N ASP A 285 -2.20 10.17 -17.57
CA ASP A 285 -2.49 11.11 -18.67
C ASP A 285 -4.00 11.35 -18.83
N ASP A 286 -4.81 10.33 -18.57
CA ASP A 286 -6.27 10.37 -18.74
C ASP A 286 -6.96 11.04 -17.53
N GLY A 287 -7.63 12.17 -17.77
CA GLY A 287 -8.36 12.89 -16.73
C GLY A 287 -9.53 12.12 -16.11
N ALA A 288 -10.17 11.21 -16.86
CA ALA A 288 -11.20 10.32 -16.31
C ALA A 288 -10.59 9.26 -15.38
N LEU A 289 -9.38 8.75 -15.67
CA LEU A 289 -8.66 7.86 -14.75
C LEU A 289 -8.22 8.59 -13.47
N LYS A 290 -7.84 9.88 -13.55
CA LYS A 290 -7.56 10.70 -12.36
C LYS A 290 -8.79 10.82 -11.47
N VAL A 291 -9.94 11.11 -12.07
CA VAL A 291 -11.21 11.17 -11.35
C VAL A 291 -11.53 9.81 -10.72
N LEU A 292 -11.37 8.71 -11.47
CA LEU A 292 -11.62 7.37 -10.96
C LEU A 292 -10.70 6.99 -9.79
N LEU A 293 -9.43 7.37 -9.83
CA LEU A 293 -8.48 7.16 -8.74
C LEU A 293 -8.93 7.87 -7.45
N VAL A 294 -9.33 9.13 -7.55
CA VAL A 294 -9.85 9.90 -6.41
C VAL A 294 -11.17 9.30 -5.92
N GLN A 295 -12.07 8.94 -6.84
CA GLN A 295 -13.32 8.25 -6.50
C GLN A 295 -13.10 6.90 -5.82
N ALA A 296 -11.97 6.23 -6.04
CA ALA A 296 -11.66 4.98 -5.34
C ALA A 296 -11.17 5.22 -3.89
N GLN A 297 -10.79 6.44 -3.53
CA GLN A 297 -10.36 6.84 -2.18
C GLN A 297 -11.56 7.07 -1.25
N HIS A 298 -12.16 5.99 -0.75
CA HIS A 298 -13.25 6.09 0.23
C HIS A 298 -12.81 6.70 1.56
N VAL A 299 -11.62 6.33 2.02
CA VAL A 299 -11.14 6.64 3.36
C VAL A 299 -10.47 8.00 3.47
N ASN A 300 -10.12 8.62 2.34
CA ASN A 300 -9.35 9.85 2.29
C ASN A 300 -10.21 11.03 1.80
N LEU A 301 -11.10 11.50 2.67
CA LEU A 301 -12.01 12.61 2.40
C LEU A 301 -11.27 13.91 2.04
N GLU A 302 -10.09 14.13 2.62
CA GLU A 302 -9.24 15.30 2.34
C GLU A 302 -8.84 15.36 0.86
N LEU A 303 -8.40 14.24 0.29
CA LEU A 303 -8.06 14.16 -1.14
C LEU A 303 -9.28 14.42 -2.03
N CYS A 304 -10.44 13.84 -1.69
CA CYS A 304 -11.67 14.08 -2.43
C CYS A 304 -12.07 15.56 -2.39
N MET A 305 -11.91 16.22 -1.24
CA MET A 305 -12.19 17.65 -1.07
C MET A 305 -11.21 18.52 -1.86
N LYS A 306 -9.90 18.24 -1.76
CA LYS A 306 -8.87 18.92 -2.54
C LYS A 306 -9.13 18.81 -4.05
N ALA A 307 -9.40 17.60 -4.54
CA ALA A 307 -9.69 17.38 -5.96
C ALA A 307 -10.96 18.12 -6.44
N ALA A 308 -12.01 18.21 -5.62
CA ALA A 308 -13.24 18.94 -5.97
C ALA A 308 -13.01 20.47 -6.04
N VAL A 309 -12.11 21.00 -5.21
CA VAL A 309 -11.68 22.41 -5.28
C VAL A 309 -10.84 22.64 -6.53
N ASP A 310 -9.82 21.81 -6.74
CA ASP A 310 -8.86 21.93 -7.84
C ASP A 310 -9.51 21.71 -9.21
N SER A 311 -10.63 20.97 -9.29
CA SER A 311 -11.40 20.83 -10.53
C SER A 311 -12.07 22.15 -10.98
N GLY A 312 -11.98 23.21 -10.18
CA GLY A 312 -12.52 24.54 -10.46
C GLY A 312 -14.05 24.55 -10.55
N VAL A 313 -14.73 23.49 -10.11
CA VAL A 313 -16.20 23.41 -10.12
C VAL A 313 -16.77 24.39 -9.10
N ILE A 314 -16.20 24.40 -7.90
CA ILE A 314 -16.58 25.32 -6.82
C ILE A 314 -16.28 26.76 -7.24
N THR A 315 -15.10 27.01 -7.80
CA THR A 315 -14.69 28.35 -8.28
C THR A 315 -15.60 28.87 -9.40
N ARG A 316 -15.93 28.04 -10.40
CA ARG A 316 -16.86 28.42 -11.48
C ARG A 316 -18.26 28.70 -10.96
N ALA A 317 -18.74 27.92 -10.00
CA ALA A 317 -20.03 28.18 -9.35
C ALA A 317 -20.05 29.50 -8.59
N ALA A 318 -18.99 29.79 -7.83
CA ALA A 318 -18.84 31.06 -7.12
C ALA A 318 -18.72 32.25 -8.09
N GLN A 319 -18.04 32.11 -9.22
CA GLN A 319 -17.99 33.17 -10.24
C GLN A 319 -19.36 33.40 -10.92
N GLY A 320 -20.10 32.31 -11.16
CA GLY A 320 -21.46 32.38 -11.71
C GLY A 320 -22.49 33.00 -10.76
N SER A 321 -22.22 33.03 -9.45
CA SER A 321 -23.08 33.71 -8.47
C SER A 321 -22.89 35.22 -8.46
N ILE A 322 -21.66 35.70 -8.74
CA ILE A 322 -21.33 37.13 -8.82
C ILE A 322 -21.97 37.79 -10.04
N GLN A 323 -22.18 37.03 -11.13
CA GLN A 323 -22.78 37.55 -12.37
C GLN A 323 -24.31 37.47 -12.41
N LYS A 324 -24.95 36.80 -11.45
CA LYS A 324 -26.41 36.62 -11.42
C LYS A 324 -27.05 37.53 -10.37
N ASP A 325 -28.27 37.97 -10.65
CA ASP A 325 -29.08 38.73 -9.71
C ASP A 325 -29.26 37.89 -8.41
N PRO A 326 -28.93 38.41 -7.21
CA PRO A 326 -29.00 37.68 -5.95
C PRO A 326 -30.35 37.01 -5.67
N ILE A 327 -31.43 37.51 -6.27
CA ILE A 327 -32.79 37.00 -6.11
C ILE A 327 -33.05 35.73 -6.96
N THR A 328 -32.25 35.49 -8.00
CA THR A 328 -32.37 34.33 -8.93
C THR A 328 -31.24 33.30 -8.78
N PHE A 329 -30.24 33.59 -7.96
CA PHE A 329 -29.15 32.66 -7.70
C PHE A 329 -29.63 31.49 -6.82
N ASN A 330 -29.76 30.31 -7.42
CA ASN A 330 -30.01 29.07 -6.68
C ASN A 330 -28.68 28.33 -6.47
N PRO A 331 -28.11 28.28 -5.24
CA PRO A 331 -26.88 27.54 -4.94
C PRO A 331 -27.04 26.01 -5.07
N LEU A 332 -28.27 25.50 -5.14
CA LEU A 332 -28.58 24.08 -5.31
C LEU A 332 -28.85 23.73 -6.78
N GLN A 333 -28.11 24.33 -7.73
CA GLN A 333 -28.22 23.90 -9.13
C GLN A 333 -27.86 22.41 -9.22
N LYS A 334 -28.77 21.62 -9.80
CA LYS A 334 -28.63 20.16 -9.91
C LYS A 334 -27.32 19.77 -10.61
N GLU A 335 -26.87 20.56 -11.59
CA GLU A 335 -25.57 20.37 -12.25
C GLU A 335 -24.38 20.60 -11.32
N LEU A 336 -24.38 21.66 -10.51
CA LEU A 336 -23.28 21.97 -9.59
C LEU A 336 -23.14 20.90 -8.50
N ILE A 337 -24.27 20.54 -7.90
CA ILE A 337 -24.40 19.43 -6.95
C ILE A 337 -23.79 18.18 -7.60
N ARG A 338 -24.21 17.82 -8.81
CA ARG A 338 -23.71 16.64 -9.52
C ARG A 338 -22.19 16.69 -9.77
N GLU A 339 -21.64 17.84 -10.14
CA GLU A 339 -20.20 18.00 -10.41
C GLU A 339 -19.34 17.93 -9.13
N ILE A 340 -19.84 18.43 -7.99
CA ILE A 340 -19.16 18.29 -6.69
C ILE A 340 -19.28 16.85 -6.18
N PHE A 341 -20.49 16.29 -6.17
CA PHE A 341 -20.75 14.94 -5.64
C PHE A 341 -20.10 13.83 -6.46
N LYS A 342 -19.73 14.10 -7.71
CA LYS A 342 -18.88 13.20 -8.50
C LYS A 342 -17.60 12.81 -7.76
N TRP A 343 -17.07 13.66 -6.89
CA TRP A 343 -15.86 13.38 -6.11
C TRP A 343 -16.13 12.63 -4.80
N PHE A 344 -17.40 12.42 -4.43
CA PHE A 344 -17.83 11.77 -3.18
C PHE A 344 -18.90 10.67 -3.41
N PRO A 345 -18.64 9.65 -4.25
CA PRO A 345 -19.66 8.69 -4.66
C PRO A 345 -20.30 7.88 -3.52
N PHE A 346 -19.66 7.76 -2.35
CA PHE A 346 -20.14 6.90 -1.23
C PHE A 346 -20.96 7.61 -0.16
N ILE A 347 -20.99 8.94 -0.15
CA ILE A 347 -21.91 9.68 0.73
C ILE A 347 -23.38 9.31 0.39
N TRP A 348 -23.62 8.82 -0.83
CA TRP A 348 -24.93 8.51 -1.35
C TRP A 348 -25.43 7.09 -1.05
N THR A 349 -24.56 6.10 -0.89
CA THR A 349 -25.01 4.71 -0.59
C THR A 349 -25.65 4.58 0.79
N SER A 350 -25.45 5.56 1.67
CA SER A 350 -26.05 5.64 3.00
C SER A 350 -27.36 6.45 3.02
N VAL A 351 -27.70 7.16 1.93
CA VAL A 351 -28.90 7.98 1.82
C VAL A 351 -29.75 7.43 0.70
N SER A 352 -30.74 6.60 1.06
CA SER A 352 -31.74 6.06 0.13
C SER A 352 -32.28 7.16 -0.79
N VAL A 353 -32.00 7.00 -2.08
CA VAL A 353 -32.50 7.88 -3.13
C VAL A 353 -33.97 7.60 -3.33
N HIS A 354 -34.80 8.32 -2.60
CA HIS A 354 -36.21 8.46 -2.95
C HIS A 354 -36.68 9.92 -2.99
N CYS A 355 -35.79 10.89 -2.80
CA CYS A 355 -36.21 12.30 -2.70
C CYS A 355 -35.64 13.27 -3.73
N ILE A 356 -34.84 12.85 -4.73
CA ILE A 356 -34.39 13.78 -5.79
C ILE A 356 -34.36 13.11 -7.18
N MET A 357 -35.41 12.38 -7.55
CA MET A 357 -35.71 12.12 -8.96
C MET A 357 -36.87 12.98 -9.42
#